data_AF-A0A2V6XZF3-F1
#
_entry.id   AF-A0A2V6XZF3-F1
#
_cell.length_a   1.000
_cell.length_b   1.000
_cell.length_c   1.000
_cell.angle_alpha   90.00
_cell.angle_beta   90.00
_cell.angle_gamma   90.00
#
_symmetry.space_group_name_H-M   'P 1'
#
loop_
_entity.id
_entity.type
_entity.pdbx_description
1 polymer ?
#
loop_
_entity_poly.entity_id
_entity_poly.type
_entity_poly.pdbx_seq_one_letter_code
_entity_poly.pdbx_strand_id
1 'polypeptide(L)'
;MTFTNPTTGDPIQGRIVDEVWAVEPDDFGTLAPDTNDGWREAAFVAQLIEWPEAYRSVRFTYYLRPQGGGSGSWYFGGQYAASMSLEEYRSRLGKLQQKRW
;
A
#
# COMPACT_ATOMS: atom_id res chain seq x y z
N MET A 1 -5.61 4.34 13.52
CA MET A 1 -5.97 3.08 12.83
C MET A 1 -5.09 1.99 13.41
N THR A 2 -5.63 0.79 13.61
CA THR A 2 -4.83 -0.35 14.07
C THR A 2 -4.22 -1.07 12.87
N PHE A 3 -2.92 -1.33 12.93
CA PHE A 3 -2.14 -2.09 11.96
C PHE A 3 -1.51 -3.31 12.63
N THR A 4 -1.05 -4.26 11.84
CA THR A 4 -0.22 -5.38 12.33
C THR A 4 1.25 -4.95 12.26
N ASN A 5 1.98 -5.08 13.37
CA ASN A 5 3.42 -4.86 13.41
C ASN A 5 4.10 -5.93 12.53
N PRO A 6 4.87 -5.56 11.49
CA PRO A 6 5.48 -6.53 10.59
C PRO A 6 6.62 -7.34 11.23
N THR A 7 7.12 -6.91 12.40
CA THR A 7 8.21 -7.58 13.13
C THR A 7 7.67 -8.51 14.21
N THR A 8 6.66 -8.08 14.97
CA THR A 8 6.14 -8.85 16.12
C THR A 8 4.81 -9.54 15.87
N GLY A 9 4.05 -9.12 14.85
CA GLY A 9 2.69 -9.58 14.58
C GLY A 9 1.62 -8.93 15.46
N ASP A 10 2.01 -8.10 16.43
CA ASP A 10 1.07 -7.47 17.37
C ASP A 10 0.31 -6.30 16.73
N PRO A 11 -0.91 -6.00 17.20
CA PRO A 11 -1.61 -4.79 16.80
C PRO A 11 -0.88 -3.55 17.32
N ILE A 12 -0.64 -2.59 16.42
CA ILE A 12 0.00 -1.30 16.70
C ILE A 12 -0.86 -0.16 16.15
N GLN A 13 -0.95 0.95 16.89
CA GLN A 13 -1.63 2.15 16.40
C GLN A 13 -0.73 2.89 15.42
N GLY A 14 -1.31 3.32 14.30
CA GLY A 14 -0.66 4.20 13.34
C GLY A 14 -1.66 5.19 12.75
N ARG A 15 -1.13 6.20 12.07
CA ARG A 15 -1.92 7.20 11.34
C ARG A 15 -1.46 7.22 9.89
N ILE A 16 -2.39 7.04 8.97
CA ILE A 16 -2.13 7.30 7.56
C ILE A 16 -2.02 8.82 7.40
N VAL A 17 -0.89 9.29 6.90
CA VAL A 17 -0.62 10.73 6.70
C VAL A 17 -0.72 11.13 5.24
N ASP A 18 -0.53 10.18 4.33
CA ASP A 18 -0.63 10.41 2.89
C ASP A 18 -0.93 9.09 2.17
N GLU A 19 -1.56 9.18 1.00
CA GLU A 19 -1.90 8.05 0.13
C GLU A 19 -1.71 8.44 -1.34
N VAL A 20 -1.09 7.54 -2.10
CA VAL A 20 -0.92 7.69 -3.55
C VAL A 20 -1.51 6.47 -4.23
N TRP A 21 -2.54 6.69 -5.03
CA TRP A 21 -3.18 5.67 -5.84
C TRP A 21 -2.50 5.55 -7.20
N ALA A 22 -2.31 4.31 -7.68
CA ALA A 22 -1.82 4.08 -9.04
C ALA A 22 -2.85 4.54 -10.08
N VAL A 23 -4.13 4.35 -9.76
CA VAL A 23 -5.31 4.85 -10.45
C VAL A 23 -6.31 5.15 -9.34
N GLU A 24 -6.96 6.32 -9.39
CA GLU A 24 -7.97 6.65 -8.37
C GLU A 24 -9.12 5.64 -8.44
N PRO A 25 -9.68 5.20 -7.29
CA PRO A 25 -10.78 4.23 -7.25
C PRO A 25 -11.98 4.58 -8.14
N ASP A 26 -12.26 5.88 -8.30
CA ASP A 26 -13.35 6.40 -9.13
C ASP A 26 -13.07 6.33 -10.64
N ASP A 27 -11.80 6.24 -11.04
CA ASP A 27 -11.35 6.24 -12.44
C ASP A 27 -11.25 4.83 -13.06
N PHE A 28 -11.54 3.78 -12.28
CA PHE A 28 -11.39 2.39 -12.72
C PHE A 28 -12.41 1.89 -13.75
N GLY A 29 -13.45 2.68 -14.06
CA GLY A 29 -14.53 2.29 -14.97
C GLY A 29 -14.09 1.90 -16.40
N THR A 30 -12.84 2.17 -16.77
CA THR A 30 -12.32 1.99 -18.14
C THR A 30 -11.08 1.09 -18.27
N LEU A 31 -10.48 0.60 -17.17
CA LEU A 31 -9.12 0.00 -17.18
C LEU A 31 -9.06 -1.50 -16.88
N ALA A 32 -10.19 -2.13 -16.60
CA ALA A 32 -10.29 -3.56 -16.30
C ALA A 32 -9.95 -4.46 -17.52
N PRO A 33 -8.87 -5.28 -17.48
CA PRO A 33 -8.73 -6.36 -18.44
C PRO A 33 -9.89 -7.36 -18.24
N ASP A 34 -10.50 -7.79 -19.33
CA ASP A 34 -11.60 -8.75 -19.32
C ASP A 34 -11.05 -10.12 -18.88
N THR A 35 -11.22 -10.48 -17.60
CA THR A 35 -10.74 -11.76 -17.07
C THR A 35 -11.90 -12.61 -16.55
N ASN A 36 -11.98 -13.84 -17.08
CA ASN A 36 -12.96 -14.87 -16.73
C ASN A 36 -12.75 -15.48 -15.31
N ASP A 37 -12.06 -14.79 -14.42
CA ASP A 37 -11.73 -15.22 -13.05
C ASP A 37 -12.64 -14.60 -11.98
N GLY A 38 -13.65 -13.82 -12.40
CA GLY A 38 -14.67 -13.24 -11.52
C GLY A 38 -14.25 -11.94 -10.84
N TRP A 39 -13.02 -11.47 -11.05
CA TRP A 39 -12.52 -10.18 -10.59
C TRP A 39 -12.28 -9.26 -11.78
N ARG A 40 -12.83 -8.05 -11.74
CA ARG A 40 -12.80 -7.13 -12.87
C ARG A 40 -11.68 -6.11 -12.74
N GLU A 41 -11.39 -5.65 -11.53
CA GLU A 41 -10.47 -4.53 -11.31
C GLU A 41 -9.58 -4.75 -10.10
N ALA A 42 -8.35 -4.21 -10.20
CA ALA A 42 -7.38 -4.20 -9.13
C ALA A 42 -6.85 -2.77 -8.93
N ALA A 43 -7.06 -2.21 -7.73
CA ALA A 43 -6.52 -0.92 -7.33
C ALA A 43 -5.30 -1.11 -6.44
N PHE A 44 -4.29 -0.26 -6.63
CA PHE A 44 -3.06 -0.25 -5.82
C PHE A 44 -2.89 1.11 -5.18
N VAL A 45 -2.59 1.12 -3.87
CA VAL A 45 -2.31 2.32 -3.11
C VAL A 45 -1.02 2.17 -2.31
N ALA A 46 -0.19 3.22 -2.33
CA ALA A 46 0.94 3.38 -1.42
C ALA A 46 0.53 4.35 -0.31
N GLN A 47 0.64 3.93 0.94
CA GLN A 47 0.22 4.68 2.12
C GLN A 47 1.44 5.02 2.97
N LEU A 48 1.62 6.30 3.30
CA LEU A 48 2.60 6.74 4.27
C LEU A 48 1.95 6.67 5.66
N ILE A 49 2.54 5.87 6.54
CA ILE A 49 2.06 5.65 7.91
C ILE A 49 3.03 6.32 8.87
N GLU A 50 2.50 7.12 9.79
CA GLU A 50 3.19 7.67 10.94
C GLU A 50 2.88 6.86 12.20
N TRP A 51 3.94 6.47 12.90
CA TRP A 51 3.88 5.62 14.10
C TRP A 51 4.03 6.44 15.39
N PRO A 52 3.67 5.90 16.56
CA PRO A 52 3.68 6.64 17.83
C PRO A 52 5.06 7.17 18.23
N GLU A 53 6.13 6.48 17.82
CA GLU A 53 7.52 6.88 18.06
C GLU A 53 8.07 7.83 16.98
N ALA A 54 7.19 8.50 16.25
CA ALA A 54 7.49 9.51 15.23
C ALA A 54 8.34 9.03 14.03
N TYR A 55 8.53 7.72 13.85
CA TYR A 55 9.04 7.17 12.59
C TYR A 55 7.91 6.96 11.59
N ARG A 56 8.27 6.82 10.31
CA ARG A 56 7.33 6.61 9.20
C ARG A 56 7.69 5.39 8.38
N SER A 57 6.69 4.76 7.80
CA SER A 57 6.87 3.66 6.84
C SER A 57 5.89 3.76 5.68
N VAL A 58 6.24 3.15 4.55
CA VAL A 58 5.32 3.01 3.41
C VAL A 58 4.73 1.60 3.39
N ARG A 59 3.41 1.52 3.24
CA ARG A 59 2.68 0.27 3.00
C ARG A 59 2.09 0.30 1.59
N PHE A 60 2.24 -0.79 0.85
CA PHE A 60 1.53 -1.00 -0.40
C PHE A 60 0.33 -1.91 -0.14
N THR A 61 -0.84 -1.52 -0.60
CA THR A 61 -2.07 -2.30 -0.46
C THR A 61 -2.70 -2.46 -1.83
N TYR A 62 -3.28 -3.62 -2.10
CA TYR A 62 -4.11 -3.82 -3.29
C TYR A 62 -5.52 -4.25 -2.91
N TYR A 63 -6.47 -3.73 -3.67
CA TYR A 63 -7.90 -3.99 -3.54
C TYR A 63 -8.41 -4.61 -4.83
N LEU A 64 -9.35 -5.52 -4.71
CA LEU A 64 -9.98 -6.19 -5.83
C LEU A 64 -11.48 -5.89 -5.86
N ARG A 65 -12.05 -5.70 -7.04
CA ARG A 65 -13.49 -5.52 -7.24
C ARG A 65 -14.06 -6.66 -8.10
N PRO A 66 -15.09 -7.38 -7.63
CA PRO A 66 -15.64 -8.51 -8.38
C PRO A 66 -16.40 -8.02 -9.61
N GLN A 67 -16.56 -8.90 -10.60
CA GLN A 67 -17.38 -8.64 -11.77
C GLN A 67 -18.82 -8.37 -11.36
N GLY A 68 -19.41 -7.27 -11.87
CA GLY A 68 -20.75 -6.83 -11.49
C GLY A 68 -20.84 -6.09 -10.14
N GLY A 69 -19.72 -5.93 -9.42
CA GLY A 69 -19.64 -5.09 -8.22
C GLY A 69 -19.79 -3.61 -8.57
N GLY A 70 -20.55 -2.88 -7.75
CA GLY A 70 -20.71 -1.43 -7.88
C GLY A 70 -19.46 -0.66 -7.41
N SER A 71 -19.46 0.66 -7.55
CA SER A 71 -18.32 1.53 -7.19
C SER A 71 -17.83 1.38 -5.74
N GLY A 72 -18.70 0.95 -4.82
CA GLY A 72 -18.34 0.69 -3.41
C GLY A 72 -17.89 -0.73 -3.09
N SER A 73 -17.83 -1.65 -4.05
CA SER A 73 -17.58 -3.08 -3.81
C SER A 73 -16.09 -3.45 -3.86
N TRP A 74 -15.25 -2.70 -3.14
CA TRP A 74 -13.81 -2.99 -3.04
C TRP A 74 -13.51 -3.93 -1.88
N TYR A 75 -12.78 -5.00 -2.17
CA TYR A 75 -12.35 -5.98 -1.20
C TYR A 75 -10.84 -5.88 -1.01
N PHE A 76 -10.40 -6.00 0.23
CA PHE A 76 -8.97 -6.07 0.54
C PHE A 76 -8.39 -7.36 -0.05
N GLY A 77 -7.51 -7.21 -1.05
CA GLY A 77 -6.82 -8.35 -1.67
C GLY A 77 -5.57 -8.73 -0.91
N GLY A 78 -4.84 -7.74 -0.39
CA GLY A 78 -3.68 -7.96 0.43
C GLY A 78 -2.85 -6.70 0.62
N GLN A 79 -1.82 -6.81 1.44
CA GLN A 79 -0.87 -5.74 1.68
C GLN A 79 0.55 -6.28 1.68
N TYR A 80 1.47 -5.46 1.21
CA TYR A 80 2.90 -5.65 1.32
C TYR A 80 3.49 -4.42 2.01
N ALA A 81 4.10 -4.63 3.17
CA ALA A 81 5.01 -3.65 3.72
C ALA A 81 6.40 -4.01 3.21
N ALA A 82 7.10 -3.06 2.58
CA ALA A 82 8.54 -3.22 2.41
C ALA A 82 9.14 -3.16 3.83
N SER A 83 9.29 -4.33 4.47
CA SER A 83 10.04 -4.43 5.72
C SER A 83 11.50 -4.20 5.36
N MET A 84 11.90 -2.95 5.45
CA MET A 84 13.29 -2.55 5.42
C MET A 84 13.63 -2.19 6.86
N SER A 85 14.64 -2.83 7.44
CA SER A 85 15.11 -2.40 8.76
C SER A 85 15.59 -0.94 8.67
N LEU A 86 15.54 -0.20 9.79
CA LEU A 86 16.05 1.18 9.82
C LEU A 86 17.51 1.26 9.36
N GLU A 87 18.28 0.20 9.62
CA GLU A 87 19.66 0.03 9.18
C GLU A 87 19.77 -0.16 7.66
N GLU A 88 18.93 -1.02 7.07
CA GLU A 88 18.86 -1.19 5.62
C GLU A 88 18.44 0.10 4.91
N TYR A 89 17.52 0.87 5.49
CA TYR A 89 17.10 2.16 4.98
C TYR A 89 18.24 3.18 4.97
N ARG A 90 18.96 3.32 6.10
CA ARG A 90 20.14 4.19 6.21
C ARG A 90 21.26 3.78 5.24
N SER A 91 21.51 2.47 5.11
CA SER A 91 22.48 1.92 4.16
C SER A 91 22.14 2.24 2.71
N ARG A 92 20.85 2.16 2.32
CA ARG A 92 20.40 2.50 0.96
C ARG A 92 20.39 4.00 0.69
N LEU A 93 20.03 4.85 1.66
CA LEU A 93 20.14 6.31 1.53
C LEU A 93 21.59 6.76 1.29
N GLY A 94 22.55 6.20 2.03
CA GLY A 94 23.97 6.48 1.82
C GLY A 94 24.44 6.14 0.41
N LYS A 95 23.96 5.02 -0.15
CA LYS A 95 24.25 4.60 -1.54
C LYS A 95 23.57 5.48 -2.59
N LEU A 96 22.36 6.01 -2.31
CA LEU A 96 21.65 6.92 -3.20
C LEU A 96 22.28 8.32 -3.23
N GLN A 97 22.79 8.81 -2.10
CA GLN A 97 23.53 10.08 -2.06
C GLN A 97 24.84 10.03 -2.85
N GLN A 98 25.48 8.86 -2.95
CA GLN A 98 26.67 8.65 -3.80
C GLN A 98 26.36 8.57 -5.30
N LYS A 99 25.08 8.42 -5.69
CA LYS A 99 24.64 8.37 -7.09
C LYS A 99 24.01 9.69 -7.58
N ARG A 100 24.24 10.80 -6.89
CA ARG A 100 23.89 12.12 -7.44
C ARG A 100 24.84 12.45 -8.59
N TRP A 101 24.25 12.62 -9.78
CA TRP A 101 24.87 13.19 -10.98
C TRP A 101 25.19 14.66 -10.76
#